data_AF-A0AAW0A6D7-F1
#
_entry.id   AF-A0AAW0A6D7-F1
#
_cell.length_a   1.000
_cell.length_b   1.000
_cell.length_c   1.000
_cell.angle_alpha   90.00
_cell.angle_beta   90.00
_cell.angle_gamma   90.00
#
_symmetry.space_group_name_H-M   'P 1'
#
loop_
_entity.id
_entity.type
_entity.pdbx_description
1 polymer ?
#
loop_
_entity_poly.entity_id
_entity_poly.type
_entity_poly.pdbx_seq_one_letter_code
_entity_poly.pdbx_strand_id
1 'polypeptide(L)'
;MLNTLEVDRIQFAELDAQILHLEHQLAELQSKRAVVKARLDASKYPVLTIPSEIISEIFLHFLPPYPQCPPLTGVDSPTTLTHICSVWREIALSTPQLWRAITVADIDSGRLHIAEAWLSQSGCHPLSLLVHDRIGDDVERQILRAALISQRARFENLISICSESQADLSILDGPMPLLHHLELDMWSRGVSVTQEIAPLLRSAVLSDTACVLAQLPWKQLTSLTLQWGLGMEFVTILQQTPNLLRCVLLVTSAGGPPLPEVRLPLLGSLTLGTELEMTEERMFFSLITPALHTLRVSEQCLGEDPVESLSSFISRSACRLNKLCIIHHEDGPLRSLEQYQFALPTISNISARSESDAETDDGMSHG
;
A
#
# COMPACT_ATOMS: atom_id res chain seq x y z
N MET A 1 11.99 86.88 -9.51
CA MET A 1 11.41 86.24 -10.71
C MET A 1 12.46 85.87 -11.76
N LEU A 2 13.44 86.73 -12.08
CA LEU A 2 14.51 86.38 -13.03
C LEU A 2 15.44 85.24 -12.53
N ASN A 3 15.74 85.20 -11.24
CA ASN A 3 16.65 84.21 -10.64
C ASN A 3 16.06 82.78 -10.57
N THR A 4 14.73 82.65 -10.57
CA THR A 4 14.02 81.36 -10.53
C THR A 4 13.97 80.67 -11.90
N LEU A 5 13.81 81.44 -12.97
CA LEU A 5 13.80 80.91 -14.35
C LEU A 5 15.17 80.37 -14.79
N GLU A 6 16.25 80.93 -14.27
CA GLU A 6 17.60 80.48 -14.59
C GLU A 6 17.95 79.17 -13.85
N VAL A 7 17.50 79.02 -12.61
CA VAL A 7 17.57 77.77 -11.83
C VAL A 7 16.75 76.66 -12.50
N ASP A 8 15.52 76.95 -12.92
CA ASP A 8 14.66 75.97 -13.61
C ASP A 8 15.28 75.49 -14.93
N ARG A 9 16.00 76.36 -15.68
CA ARG A 9 16.68 75.98 -16.93
C ARG A 9 17.89 75.06 -16.70
N ILE A 10 18.65 75.29 -15.63
CA ILE A 10 19.76 74.40 -15.25
C ILE A 10 19.20 73.04 -14.84
N GLN A 11 18.15 73.03 -14.02
CA GLN A 11 17.50 71.80 -13.57
C GLN A 11 16.88 71.03 -14.76
N PHE A 12 16.28 71.72 -15.73
CA PHE A 12 15.76 71.10 -16.95
C PHE A 12 16.87 70.44 -17.77
N ALA A 13 17.99 71.13 -18.00
CA ALA A 13 19.13 70.58 -18.73
C ALA A 13 19.75 69.37 -18.01
N GLU A 14 19.76 69.38 -16.68
CA GLU A 14 20.24 68.26 -15.87
C GLU A 14 19.30 67.06 -15.95
N LEU A 15 17.98 67.28 -15.96
CA LEU A 15 16.98 66.23 -16.19
C LEU A 15 17.10 65.64 -17.60
N ASP A 16 17.27 66.45 -18.64
CA ASP A 16 17.48 65.96 -20.01
C ASP A 16 18.75 65.11 -20.13
N ALA A 17 19.84 65.52 -19.47
CA ALA A 17 21.07 64.74 -19.43
C ALA A 17 20.89 63.40 -18.70
N GLN A 18 20.12 63.39 -17.61
CA GLN A 18 19.76 62.15 -16.89
C GLN A 18 18.86 61.24 -17.71
N ILE A 19 17.88 61.79 -18.44
CA ILE A 19 17.02 61.04 -19.36
C ILE A 19 17.87 60.37 -20.44
N LEU A 20 18.74 61.13 -21.12
CA LEU A 20 19.64 60.57 -22.15
C LEU A 20 20.56 59.48 -21.59
N HIS A 21 21.07 59.66 -20.37
CA HIS A 21 21.89 58.65 -19.72
C HIS A 21 21.10 57.36 -19.44
N LEU A 22 19.87 57.49 -18.91
CA LEU A 22 18.99 56.35 -18.64
C LEU A 22 18.54 55.65 -19.93
N GLU A 23 18.27 56.38 -21.00
CA GLU A 23 17.94 55.81 -22.31
C GLU A 23 19.10 54.98 -22.88
N HIS A 24 20.33 55.48 -22.74
CA HIS A 24 21.52 54.71 -23.13
C HIS A 24 21.67 53.43 -22.28
N GLN A 25 21.49 53.52 -20.97
CA GLN A 25 21.51 52.35 -20.08
C GLN A 25 20.41 51.34 -20.41
N LEU A 26 19.20 51.82 -20.74
CA LEU A 26 18.08 50.98 -21.15
C LEU A 26 18.42 50.23 -22.44
N ALA A 27 18.96 50.91 -23.44
CA ALA A 27 19.36 50.30 -24.70
C ALA A 27 20.46 49.23 -24.50
N GLU A 28 21.45 49.50 -23.64
CA GLU A 28 22.49 48.54 -23.30
C GLU A 28 21.92 47.30 -22.60
N LEU A 29 21.04 47.49 -21.62
CA LEU A 29 20.38 46.38 -20.91
C LEU A 29 19.46 45.57 -21.83
N GLN A 30 18.74 46.22 -22.76
CA GLN A 30 17.92 45.53 -23.76
C GLN A 30 18.77 44.68 -24.70
N SER A 31 19.92 45.18 -25.15
CA SER A 31 20.86 44.42 -25.98
C SER A 31 21.43 43.21 -25.21
N LYS A 32 21.89 43.41 -23.97
CA LYS A 32 22.36 42.31 -23.10
C LYS A 32 21.26 41.27 -22.86
N ARG A 33 20.02 41.72 -22.61
CA ARG A 33 18.86 40.83 -22.45
C ARG A 33 18.61 40.00 -23.72
N ALA A 34 18.71 40.60 -24.90
CA ALA A 34 18.52 39.88 -26.16
C ALA A 34 19.59 38.79 -26.37
N VAL A 35 20.86 39.08 -26.07
CA VAL A 35 21.96 38.10 -26.16
C VAL A 35 21.77 36.94 -25.18
N VAL A 36 21.41 37.22 -23.93
CA VAL A 36 21.14 36.18 -22.92
C VAL A 36 19.94 35.32 -23.33
N LYS A 37 18.86 35.95 -23.81
CA LYS A 37 17.67 35.24 -24.30
C LYS A 37 18.02 34.30 -25.45
N ALA A 38 18.78 34.76 -26.44
CA ALA A 38 19.21 33.92 -27.57
C ALA A 38 20.04 32.70 -27.13
N ARG A 39 20.91 32.86 -26.12
CA ARG A 39 21.70 31.74 -25.54
C ARG A 39 20.83 30.72 -24.81
N LEU A 40 19.81 31.20 -24.08
CA LEU A 40 18.85 30.32 -23.40
C LEU A 40 17.98 29.58 -24.41
N ASP A 41 17.49 30.27 -25.45
CA ASP A 41 16.68 29.66 -26.52
C ASP A 41 17.48 28.63 -27.33
N ALA A 42 18.80 28.83 -27.51
CA ALA A 42 19.69 27.87 -28.16
C ALA A 42 19.99 26.64 -27.27
N SER A 43 19.85 26.78 -25.95
CA SER A 43 20.03 25.68 -25.01
C SER A 43 18.79 24.79 -25.02
N LYS A 44 18.82 23.73 -25.82
CA LYS A 44 17.79 22.69 -25.77
C LYS A 44 17.87 21.99 -24.42
N TYR A 45 16.94 22.30 -23.51
CA TYR A 45 16.77 21.53 -22.29
C TYR A 45 16.43 20.09 -22.68
N PRO A 46 17.28 19.08 -22.39
CA PRO A 46 17.10 17.72 -22.89
C PRO A 46 15.72 17.16 -22.54
N VAL A 47 15.24 17.51 -21.34
CA VAL A 47 13.94 17.09 -20.82
C VAL A 47 12.73 17.60 -21.63
N LEU A 48 12.90 18.66 -22.42
CA LEU A 48 11.86 19.21 -23.30
C LEU A 48 11.96 18.67 -24.74
N THR A 49 12.95 17.82 -25.03
CA THR A 49 13.16 17.21 -26.35
C THR A 49 12.77 15.75 -26.41
N ILE A 50 12.46 15.15 -25.25
CA ILE A 50 12.01 13.77 -25.12
C ILE A 50 10.51 13.72 -25.46
N PRO A 51 10.02 12.72 -26.22
CA PRO A 51 8.60 12.52 -26.46
C PRO A 51 7.80 12.40 -25.16
N SER A 52 6.54 12.87 -25.17
CA SER A 52 5.67 12.85 -23.98
C SER A 52 5.48 11.45 -23.42
N GLU A 53 5.45 10.43 -24.27
CA GLU A 53 5.28 9.02 -23.87
C GLU A 53 6.44 8.53 -23.01
N ILE A 54 7.68 8.92 -23.35
CA ILE A 54 8.86 8.54 -22.58
C ILE A 54 8.91 9.31 -21.26
N ILE A 55 8.45 10.58 -21.24
CA ILE A 55 8.33 11.35 -20.00
C ILE A 55 7.27 10.71 -19.09
N SER A 56 6.12 10.29 -19.63
CA SER A 56 5.09 9.55 -18.88
C SER A 56 5.64 8.24 -18.30
N GLU A 57 6.46 7.50 -19.04
CA GLU A 57 7.11 6.28 -18.54
C GLU A 57 8.08 6.58 -17.39
N ILE A 58 8.89 7.65 -17.53
CA ILE A 58 9.77 8.12 -16.45
C ILE A 58 8.94 8.50 -15.21
N PHE A 59 7.80 9.14 -15.39
CA PHE A 59 6.91 9.50 -14.29
C PHE A 59 6.33 8.28 -13.59
N LEU A 60 5.99 7.21 -14.33
CA LEU A 60 5.52 5.96 -13.74
C LEU A 60 6.61 5.27 -12.92
N HIS A 61 7.86 5.35 -13.34
CA HIS A 61 9.00 4.83 -12.57
C HIS A 61 9.42 5.70 -11.38
N PHE A 62 8.98 6.96 -11.32
CA PHE A 62 9.17 7.83 -10.16
C PHE A 62 8.25 7.44 -9.00
N LEU A 63 7.08 6.84 -9.30
CA LEU A 63 6.10 6.44 -8.29
C LEU A 63 6.44 5.06 -7.69
N PRO A 64 5.91 4.75 -6.49
CA PRO A 64 5.91 3.40 -5.97
C PRO A 64 5.28 2.42 -6.97
N PRO A 65 5.79 1.18 -7.08
CA PRO A 65 5.20 0.20 -7.97
C PRO A 65 3.72 -0.05 -7.66
N TYR A 66 2.85 0.13 -8.66
CA TYR A 66 1.44 -0.22 -8.55
C TYR A 66 1.28 -1.68 -8.08
N PRO A 67 0.41 -2.00 -7.11
CA PRO A 67 -0.70 -1.19 -6.58
C PRO A 67 -0.39 -0.31 -5.37
N GLN A 68 0.87 -0.12 -4.99
CA GLN A 68 1.23 0.73 -3.86
C GLN A 68 0.73 2.17 -4.07
N CYS A 69 0.14 2.74 -3.02
CA CYS A 69 -0.48 4.06 -3.08
C CYS A 69 0.51 5.15 -2.61
N PRO A 70 0.92 6.09 -3.47
CA PRO A 70 1.76 7.20 -3.06
C PRO A 70 1.00 8.20 -2.17
N PRO A 71 1.71 9.04 -1.40
CA PRO A 71 1.08 10.12 -0.66
C PRO A 71 0.46 11.16 -1.61
N LEU A 72 -0.66 11.79 -1.20
CA LEU A 72 -1.33 12.84 -1.99
C LEU A 72 -0.43 14.03 -2.33
N THR A 73 0.55 14.31 -1.47
CA THR A 73 1.52 15.39 -1.63
C THR A 73 2.89 14.96 -1.09
N GLY A 74 3.95 15.63 -1.53
CA GLY A 74 5.31 15.38 -1.04
C GLY A 74 6.15 14.52 -1.97
N VAL A 75 7.15 13.85 -1.37
CA VAL A 75 8.08 12.96 -2.09
C VAL A 75 7.28 11.77 -2.64
N ASP A 76 7.64 11.31 -3.84
CA ASP A 76 7.00 10.20 -4.54
C ASP A 76 5.52 10.41 -4.90
N SER A 77 5.03 11.65 -4.83
CA SER A 77 3.68 12.03 -5.22
C SER A 77 3.62 12.50 -6.68
N PRO A 78 2.66 12.02 -7.51
CA PRO A 78 2.46 12.54 -8.87
C PRO A 78 2.10 14.02 -8.89
N THR A 79 1.53 14.56 -7.79
CA THR A 79 1.28 16.01 -7.64
C THR A 79 2.58 16.80 -7.81
N THR A 80 3.71 16.32 -7.30
CA THR A 80 5.02 16.99 -7.40
C THR A 80 5.47 17.16 -8.84
N LEU A 81 5.16 16.21 -9.72
CA LEU A 81 5.48 16.28 -11.14
C LEU A 81 4.77 17.46 -11.84
N THR A 82 3.59 17.83 -11.34
CA THR A 82 2.83 18.98 -11.85
C THR A 82 3.41 20.34 -11.45
N HIS A 83 4.37 20.39 -10.52
CA HIS A 83 4.94 21.64 -10.02
C HIS A 83 6.32 21.96 -10.60
N ILE A 84 6.89 21.10 -11.45
CA ILE A 84 8.24 21.26 -12.00
C ILE A 84 8.29 22.29 -13.13
N CYS A 85 7.51 22.08 -14.21
CA CYS A 85 7.37 23.03 -15.30
C CYS A 85 6.02 22.86 -16.01
N SER A 86 5.64 23.79 -16.88
CA SER A 86 4.35 23.74 -17.59
C SER A 86 4.19 22.50 -18.47
N VAL A 87 5.26 22.06 -19.15
CA VAL A 87 5.25 20.88 -20.03
C VAL A 87 5.04 19.61 -19.20
N TRP A 88 5.75 19.47 -18.07
CA TRP A 88 5.60 18.33 -17.17
C TRP A 88 4.21 18.27 -16.55
N ARG A 89 3.65 19.43 -16.18
CA ARG A 89 2.27 19.53 -15.73
C ARG A 89 1.31 19.00 -16.77
N GLU A 90 1.42 19.44 -18.02
CA GLU A 90 0.55 18.97 -19.10
C GLU A 90 0.66 17.45 -19.32
N ILE A 91 1.88 16.91 -19.34
CA ILE A 91 2.12 15.47 -19.48
C ILE A 91 1.55 14.68 -18.30
N ALA A 92 1.82 15.13 -17.07
CA ALA A 92 1.32 14.46 -15.87
C ALA A 92 -0.22 14.44 -15.82
N LEU A 93 -0.85 15.60 -16.07
CA LEU A 93 -2.32 15.72 -16.08
C LEU A 93 -2.96 14.91 -17.22
N SER A 94 -2.26 14.71 -18.34
CA SER A 94 -2.72 13.89 -19.48
C SER A 94 -2.36 12.41 -19.37
N THR A 95 -1.75 11.97 -18.26
CA THR A 95 -1.38 10.57 -17.99
C THR A 95 -2.22 10.00 -16.84
N PRO A 96 -3.43 9.48 -17.10
CA PRO A 96 -4.33 8.97 -16.05
C PRO A 96 -3.75 7.88 -15.14
N GLN A 97 -2.79 7.10 -15.63
CA GLN A 97 -2.16 6.01 -14.88
C GLN A 97 -1.39 6.49 -13.65
N LEU A 98 -0.94 7.75 -13.62
CA LEU A 98 -0.26 8.34 -12.46
C LEU A 98 -1.21 8.56 -11.27
N TRP A 99 -2.50 8.67 -11.54
CA TRP A 99 -3.51 9.11 -10.56
C TRP A 99 -4.38 7.95 -10.05
N ARG A 100 -4.08 6.71 -10.45
CA ARG A 100 -4.93 5.54 -10.20
C ARG A 100 -4.68 4.84 -8.85
N ALA A 101 -3.68 5.26 -8.08
CA ALA A 101 -3.41 4.75 -6.75
C ALA A 101 -3.46 5.91 -5.76
N ILE A 102 -4.27 5.83 -4.70
CA ILE A 102 -4.58 6.99 -3.84
C ILE A 102 -4.48 6.58 -2.38
N THR A 103 -3.65 7.30 -1.62
CA THR A 103 -3.61 7.20 -0.15
C THR A 103 -4.44 8.30 0.48
N VAL A 104 -5.51 7.90 1.17
CA VAL A 104 -6.44 8.76 1.88
C VAL A 104 -6.14 8.65 3.37
N ALA A 105 -5.26 9.52 3.86
CA ALA A 105 -4.89 9.65 5.27
C ALA A 105 -4.92 11.12 5.68
N ASP A 106 -5.45 11.43 6.87
CA ASP A 106 -5.41 12.77 7.48
C ASP A 106 -5.86 13.89 6.51
N ILE A 107 -7.13 13.80 6.07
CA ILE A 107 -7.74 14.72 5.10
C ILE A 107 -8.21 16.00 5.79
N ASP A 108 -7.72 17.13 5.28
CA ASP A 108 -8.27 18.47 5.51
C ASP A 108 -8.91 19.02 4.21
N SER A 109 -9.45 20.23 4.26
CA SER A 109 -10.08 20.86 3.09
C SER A 109 -9.14 21.01 1.87
N GLY A 110 -7.84 21.23 2.09
CA GLY A 110 -6.85 21.34 1.02
C GLY A 110 -6.57 19.99 0.37
N ARG A 111 -6.39 18.95 1.19
CA ARG A 111 -6.13 17.57 0.72
C ARG A 111 -7.35 16.93 0.10
N LEU A 112 -8.56 17.29 0.52
CA LEU A 112 -9.81 16.87 -0.11
C LEU A 112 -9.82 17.25 -1.59
N HIS A 113 -9.54 18.51 -1.91
CA HIS A 113 -9.53 18.97 -3.30
C HIS A 113 -8.49 18.24 -4.16
N ILE A 114 -7.33 17.92 -3.58
CA ILE A 114 -6.28 17.14 -4.25
C ILE A 114 -6.77 15.72 -4.51
N ALA A 115 -7.38 15.05 -3.52
CA ALA A 115 -7.91 13.71 -3.68
C ALA A 115 -9.02 13.65 -4.76
N GLU A 116 -9.94 14.62 -4.77
CA GLU A 116 -10.94 14.75 -5.84
C GLU A 116 -10.31 14.96 -7.22
N ALA A 117 -9.26 15.79 -7.29
CA ALA A 117 -8.52 16.00 -8.53
C ALA A 117 -7.86 14.70 -9.03
N TRP A 118 -7.27 13.90 -8.14
CA TRP A 118 -6.70 12.59 -8.48
C TRP A 118 -7.79 11.62 -8.98
N LEU A 119 -8.92 11.54 -8.27
CA LEU A 119 -10.06 10.72 -8.69
C LEU A 119 -10.56 11.10 -10.09
N SER A 120 -10.66 12.39 -10.38
CA SER A 120 -11.02 12.89 -11.71
C SER A 120 -9.99 12.54 -12.78
N GLN A 121 -8.70 12.75 -12.49
CA GLN A 121 -7.60 12.54 -13.44
C GLN A 121 -7.32 11.06 -13.73
N SER A 122 -7.63 10.17 -12.79
CA SER A 122 -7.54 8.72 -13.00
C SER A 122 -8.45 8.19 -14.13
N GLY A 123 -9.45 8.98 -14.55
CA GLY A 123 -10.32 8.69 -15.69
C GLY A 123 -11.13 7.42 -15.46
N CYS A 124 -10.95 6.42 -16.34
CA CYS A 124 -11.63 5.11 -16.23
C CYS A 124 -10.70 3.99 -15.74
N HIS A 125 -9.50 4.31 -15.26
CA HIS A 125 -8.55 3.28 -14.84
C HIS A 125 -9.02 2.56 -13.57
N PRO A 126 -8.67 1.28 -13.41
CA PRO A 126 -8.84 0.60 -12.13
C PRO A 126 -8.08 1.31 -11.02
N LEU A 127 -8.68 1.39 -9.84
CA LEU A 127 -8.19 2.15 -8.69
C LEU A 127 -7.58 1.23 -7.63
N SER A 128 -6.43 1.64 -7.10
CA SER A 128 -5.89 1.15 -5.83
C SER A 128 -6.13 2.22 -4.76
N LEU A 129 -6.72 1.84 -3.63
CA LEU A 129 -7.06 2.75 -2.55
C LEU A 129 -6.49 2.25 -1.24
N LEU A 130 -5.80 3.14 -0.53
CA LEU A 130 -5.41 2.97 0.86
C LEU A 130 -6.17 4.01 1.69
N VAL A 131 -7.06 3.58 2.56
CA VAL A 131 -7.93 4.45 3.35
C VAL A 131 -7.63 4.25 4.83
N HIS A 132 -7.23 5.31 5.51
CA HIS A 132 -7.08 5.33 6.95
C HIS A 132 -8.35 5.95 7.56
N ASP A 133 -9.17 5.12 8.19
CA ASP A 133 -10.39 5.54 8.88
C ASP A 133 -10.07 5.83 10.35
N ARG A 134 -10.25 7.09 10.76
CA ARG A 134 -10.08 7.55 12.16
C ARG A 134 -11.42 8.02 12.69
N ILE A 135 -11.68 7.93 14.00
CA ILE A 135 -12.91 8.45 14.60
C ILE A 135 -12.97 9.97 14.41
N GLY A 136 -14.03 10.41 13.74
CA GLY A 136 -14.35 11.82 13.55
C GLY A 136 -15.15 12.03 12.27
N ASP A 137 -16.40 12.46 12.42
CA ASP A 137 -17.35 12.78 11.35
C ASP A 137 -17.06 14.17 10.75
N ASP A 138 -15.81 14.38 10.35
CA ASP A 138 -15.42 15.61 9.67
C ASP A 138 -16.09 15.63 8.29
N VAL A 139 -16.75 16.75 7.96
CA VAL A 139 -17.53 16.91 6.73
C VAL A 139 -16.70 16.55 5.49
N GLU A 140 -15.42 16.90 5.48
CA GLU A 140 -14.47 16.59 4.41
C GLU A 140 -14.30 15.09 4.20
N ARG A 141 -14.25 14.28 5.27
CA ARG A 141 -14.16 12.82 5.16
C ARG A 141 -15.43 12.24 4.57
N GLN A 142 -16.59 12.75 4.98
CA GLN A 142 -17.87 12.29 4.45
C GLN A 142 -18.02 12.62 2.96
N ILE A 143 -17.57 13.81 2.53
CA ILE A 143 -17.55 14.20 1.11
C ILE A 143 -16.61 13.28 0.33
N LEU A 144 -15.38 13.07 0.80
CA LEU A 144 -14.42 12.20 0.12
C LEU A 144 -14.94 10.76 0.02
N ARG A 145 -15.52 10.26 1.10
CA ARG A 145 -16.10 8.92 1.16
C ARG A 145 -17.23 8.76 0.14
N ALA A 146 -18.13 9.74 0.03
CA ALA A 146 -19.17 9.74 -0.99
C ALA A 146 -18.57 9.76 -2.42
N ALA A 147 -17.49 10.52 -2.64
CA ALA A 147 -16.77 10.53 -3.91
C ALA A 147 -16.13 9.17 -4.23
N LEU A 148 -15.53 8.51 -3.24
CA LEU A 148 -14.95 7.16 -3.38
C LEU A 148 -16.04 6.12 -3.68
N ILE A 149 -17.13 6.09 -2.92
CA ILE A 149 -18.28 5.19 -3.13
C ILE A 149 -18.82 5.31 -4.56
N SER A 150 -18.84 6.52 -5.11
CA SER A 150 -19.27 6.77 -6.50
C SER A 150 -18.35 6.12 -7.55
N GLN A 151 -17.11 5.81 -7.19
CA GLN A 151 -16.09 5.18 -8.06
C GLN A 151 -15.89 3.68 -7.81
N ARG A 152 -16.69 3.07 -6.90
CA ARG A 152 -16.65 1.64 -6.51
C ARG A 152 -16.44 0.63 -7.63
N ALA A 153 -17.03 0.89 -8.81
CA ALA A 153 -17.01 -0.04 -9.94
C ALA A 153 -15.60 -0.26 -10.48
N ARG A 154 -14.69 0.66 -10.16
CA ARG A 154 -13.31 0.70 -10.62
C ARG A 154 -12.32 0.18 -9.58
N PHE A 155 -12.75 -0.15 -8.37
CA PHE A 155 -11.84 -0.59 -7.32
C PHE A 155 -11.22 -1.93 -7.70
N GLU A 156 -9.89 -1.97 -7.75
CA GLU A 156 -9.09 -3.17 -8.02
C GLU A 156 -8.40 -3.64 -6.74
N ASN A 157 -7.88 -2.70 -5.94
CA ASN A 157 -7.26 -2.98 -4.65
C ASN A 157 -7.83 -2.00 -3.62
N LEU A 158 -8.32 -2.52 -2.50
CA LEU A 158 -8.84 -1.70 -1.40
C LEU A 158 -8.20 -2.15 -0.10
N ILE A 159 -7.46 -1.24 0.51
CA ILE A 159 -6.86 -1.39 1.83
C ILE A 159 -7.56 -0.37 2.73
N SER A 160 -8.21 -0.86 3.78
CA SER A 160 -8.91 -0.03 4.76
C SER A 160 -8.33 -0.34 6.12
N ILE A 161 -7.71 0.66 6.74
CA ILE A 161 -7.07 0.57 8.05
C ILE A 161 -7.89 1.43 9.02
N CYS A 162 -8.40 0.84 10.09
CA CYS A 162 -9.12 1.54 11.14
C CYS A 162 -8.55 1.19 12.50
N SER A 163 -8.04 2.20 13.20
CA SER A 163 -7.48 2.04 14.54
C SER A 163 -8.52 1.98 15.65
N GLU A 164 -9.81 2.07 15.34
CA GLU A 164 -10.84 2.40 16.33
C GLU A 164 -12.14 1.56 16.19
N SER A 165 -12.86 1.41 17.30
CA SER A 165 -13.92 0.39 17.47
C SER A 165 -15.22 0.58 16.65
N GLN A 166 -15.38 1.70 15.96
CA GLN A 166 -16.54 2.02 15.13
C GLN A 166 -16.11 2.51 13.75
N ALA A 167 -15.60 1.59 12.92
CA ALA A 167 -15.33 1.86 11.53
C ALA A 167 -16.66 1.99 10.74
N ASP A 168 -16.80 3.04 9.93
CA ASP A 168 -17.83 3.03 8.90
C ASP A 168 -17.30 2.18 7.74
N LEU A 169 -18.01 1.11 7.38
CA LEU A 169 -17.67 0.22 6.27
C LEU A 169 -18.58 0.40 5.04
N SER A 170 -19.36 1.47 4.97
CA SER A 170 -20.19 1.82 3.79
C SER A 170 -19.43 1.90 2.46
N ILE A 171 -18.09 2.05 2.45
CA ILE A 171 -17.27 1.91 1.23
C ILE A 171 -17.36 0.51 0.61
N LEU A 172 -17.65 -0.51 1.43
CA LEU A 172 -17.81 -1.91 1.04
C LEU A 172 -19.25 -2.24 0.63
N ASP A 173 -20.22 -1.37 0.87
CA ASP A 173 -21.63 -1.67 0.67
C ASP A 173 -21.97 -1.70 -0.82
N GLY A 174 -22.08 -2.90 -1.42
CA GLY A 174 -22.60 -3.18 -2.77
C GLY A 174 -21.57 -3.78 -3.75
N PRO A 175 -21.79 -3.74 -5.08
CA PRO A 175 -20.90 -4.40 -6.05
C PRO A 175 -19.58 -3.68 -6.33
N MET A 176 -18.48 -4.42 -6.29
CA MET A 176 -17.11 -4.05 -6.65
C MET A 176 -16.58 -5.07 -7.69
N PRO A 177 -16.99 -4.96 -8.97
CA PRO A 177 -16.79 -5.99 -9.98
C PRO A 177 -15.32 -6.24 -10.35
N LEU A 178 -14.43 -5.25 -10.15
CA LEU A 178 -13.01 -5.33 -10.48
C LEU A 178 -12.11 -5.67 -9.28
N LEU A 179 -12.67 -5.78 -8.08
CA LEU A 179 -11.89 -5.91 -6.85
C LEU A 179 -11.16 -7.25 -6.84
N HIS A 180 -9.83 -7.17 -6.78
CA HIS A 180 -8.90 -8.29 -6.84
C HIS A 180 -8.22 -8.54 -5.48
N HIS A 181 -7.93 -7.47 -4.74
CA HIS A 181 -7.35 -7.51 -3.40
C HIS A 181 -8.18 -6.67 -2.41
N LEU A 182 -8.44 -7.23 -1.23
CA LEU A 182 -9.12 -6.57 -0.12
C LEU A 182 -8.30 -6.75 1.16
N GLU A 183 -7.98 -5.65 1.82
CA GLU A 183 -7.35 -5.64 3.14
C GLU A 183 -8.19 -4.82 4.10
N LEU A 184 -8.57 -5.46 5.20
CA LEU A 184 -9.38 -4.88 6.27
C LEU A 184 -8.62 -5.05 7.57
N ASP A 185 -7.88 -4.01 7.92
CA ASP A 185 -7.18 -3.91 9.19
C ASP A 185 -8.05 -3.16 10.19
N MET A 186 -8.82 -3.89 11.01
CA MET A 186 -9.93 -3.36 11.80
C MET A 186 -10.01 -4.06 13.17
N TRP A 187 -10.28 -3.29 14.23
CA TRP A 187 -10.73 -3.81 15.54
C TRP A 187 -12.21 -3.50 15.77
N SER A 188 -13.10 -3.95 14.88
CA SER A 188 -14.53 -3.66 14.99
C SER A 188 -15.36 -4.92 15.12
N ARG A 189 -16.35 -4.90 16.01
CA ARG A 189 -17.32 -5.99 16.16
C ARG A 189 -18.51 -5.79 15.22
N GLY A 190 -18.78 -6.80 14.40
CA GLY A 190 -20.14 -7.07 13.93
C GLY A 190 -20.64 -6.16 12.80
N VAL A 191 -19.88 -6.07 11.71
CA VAL A 191 -20.43 -5.52 10.46
C VAL A 191 -20.86 -6.64 9.53
N SER A 192 -22.09 -6.54 9.03
CA SER A 192 -22.58 -7.36 7.93
C SER A 192 -22.46 -6.53 6.67
N VAL A 193 -21.51 -6.87 5.80
CA VAL A 193 -21.53 -6.38 4.41
C VAL A 193 -22.75 -6.99 3.69
N THR A 194 -23.12 -6.56 2.48
CA THR A 194 -24.29 -7.12 1.75
C THR A 194 -23.91 -7.58 0.33
N GLN A 195 -24.18 -8.87 0.04
CA GLN A 195 -24.35 -9.58 -1.25
C GLN A 195 -23.18 -9.57 -2.27
N GLU A 196 -22.83 -10.76 -2.83
CA GLU A 196 -21.72 -11.03 -3.78
C GLU A 196 -21.04 -9.80 -4.40
N ILE A 197 -20.04 -9.32 -3.65
CA ILE A 197 -19.47 -8.00 -3.82
C ILE A 197 -18.41 -7.99 -4.91
N ALA A 198 -17.60 -9.04 -5.01
CA ALA A 198 -16.34 -8.98 -5.77
C ALA A 198 -16.05 -10.31 -6.50
N PRO A 199 -16.60 -10.53 -7.72
CA PRO A 199 -16.41 -11.78 -8.46
C PRO A 199 -14.96 -12.03 -8.90
N LEU A 200 -14.11 -11.01 -8.90
CA LEU A 200 -12.69 -11.13 -9.25
C LEU A 200 -11.75 -11.20 -8.04
N LEU A 201 -12.28 -11.24 -6.81
CA LEU A 201 -11.45 -11.26 -5.61
C LEU A 201 -10.58 -12.52 -5.57
N ARG A 202 -9.27 -12.34 -5.37
CA ARG A 202 -8.28 -13.43 -5.28
C ARG A 202 -7.43 -13.39 -4.02
N SER A 203 -7.31 -12.21 -3.40
CA SER A 203 -6.51 -12.00 -2.20
C SER A 203 -7.33 -11.27 -1.14
N ALA A 204 -7.26 -11.73 0.11
CA ALA A 204 -7.87 -11.06 1.25
C ALA A 204 -6.91 -11.02 2.45
N VAL A 205 -6.87 -9.91 3.18
CA VAL A 205 -6.15 -9.73 4.45
C VAL A 205 -7.16 -9.22 5.47
N LEU A 206 -7.36 -9.96 6.56
CA LEU A 206 -8.44 -9.70 7.52
C LEU A 206 -7.91 -9.74 8.95
N SER A 207 -8.02 -8.62 9.67
CA SER A 207 -7.58 -8.49 11.06
C SER A 207 -8.61 -8.89 12.12
N ASP A 208 -9.91 -8.82 11.80
CA ASP A 208 -10.99 -9.35 12.65
C ASP A 208 -11.92 -10.19 11.80
N THR A 209 -12.08 -11.46 12.18
CA THR A 209 -12.91 -12.41 11.43
C THR A 209 -14.39 -12.27 11.67
N ALA A 210 -14.81 -11.59 12.74
CA ALA A 210 -16.23 -11.38 13.02
C ALA A 210 -16.93 -10.55 11.94
N CYS A 211 -16.20 -9.73 11.19
CA CYS A 211 -16.76 -8.75 10.25
C CYS A 211 -17.02 -9.27 8.83
N VAL A 212 -16.70 -10.53 8.49
CA VAL A 212 -16.56 -10.91 7.06
C VAL A 212 -17.07 -12.31 6.70
N LEU A 213 -17.38 -13.17 7.68
CA LEU A 213 -17.62 -14.61 7.47
C LEU A 213 -18.67 -14.96 6.39
N ALA A 214 -19.77 -14.20 6.32
CA ALA A 214 -20.93 -14.70 5.59
C ALA A 214 -20.89 -14.46 4.07
N GLN A 215 -20.02 -13.58 3.53
CA GLN A 215 -20.33 -12.94 2.24
C GLN A 215 -19.18 -12.72 1.27
N LEU A 216 -17.93 -12.96 1.67
CA LEU A 216 -16.86 -13.00 0.68
C LEU A 216 -16.94 -14.26 -0.18
N PRO A 217 -16.51 -14.19 -1.45
CA PRO A 217 -16.44 -15.36 -2.32
C PRO A 217 -15.21 -16.21 -1.95
N TRP A 218 -15.24 -16.86 -0.79
CA TRP A 218 -14.12 -17.62 -0.22
C TRP A 218 -13.54 -18.67 -1.18
N LYS A 219 -14.40 -19.34 -1.96
CA LYS A 219 -14.00 -20.43 -2.84
C LYS A 219 -13.01 -20.04 -3.94
N GLN A 220 -12.95 -18.77 -4.34
CA GLN A 220 -12.05 -18.30 -5.41
C GLN A 220 -10.79 -17.63 -4.88
N LEU A 221 -10.65 -17.47 -3.56
CA LEU A 221 -9.45 -16.91 -2.97
C LEU A 221 -8.26 -17.86 -3.16
N THR A 222 -7.13 -17.25 -3.51
CA THR A 222 -5.83 -17.93 -3.72
C THR A 222 -4.79 -17.48 -2.69
N SER A 223 -4.97 -16.30 -2.12
CA SER A 223 -4.17 -15.77 -1.02
C SER A 223 -5.08 -15.29 0.11
N LEU A 224 -4.77 -15.67 1.34
CA LEU A 224 -5.53 -15.27 2.52
C LEU A 224 -4.58 -15.03 3.68
N THR A 225 -4.68 -13.85 4.27
CA THR A 225 -4.04 -13.51 5.54
C THR A 225 -5.14 -13.30 6.58
N LEU A 226 -5.08 -14.03 7.69
CA LEU A 226 -5.93 -13.82 8.84
C LEU A 226 -5.05 -13.37 10.00
N GLN A 227 -5.29 -12.18 10.51
CA GLN A 227 -4.57 -11.59 11.64
C GLN A 227 -5.48 -11.60 12.87
N TRP A 228 -4.85 -11.62 14.05
CA TRP A 228 -5.41 -11.43 15.39
C TRP A 228 -6.62 -12.27 15.82
N GLY A 229 -7.11 -13.19 15.00
CA GLY A 229 -8.26 -14.03 15.31
C GLY A 229 -7.90 -15.36 15.97
N LEU A 230 -8.88 -15.90 16.69
CA LEU A 230 -8.78 -17.13 17.45
C LEU A 230 -10.05 -17.96 17.35
N GLY A 231 -9.90 -19.27 17.19
CA GLY A 231 -10.98 -20.24 17.39
C GLY A 231 -11.65 -20.76 16.11
N MET A 232 -12.96 -21.03 16.21
CA MET A 232 -13.75 -21.72 15.18
C MET A 232 -13.99 -20.89 13.92
N GLU A 233 -13.83 -19.57 13.98
CA GLU A 233 -14.05 -18.68 12.84
C GLU A 233 -13.00 -18.89 11.75
N PHE A 234 -11.71 -18.96 12.13
CA PHE A 234 -10.62 -19.30 11.20
C PHE A 234 -10.87 -20.63 10.52
N VAL A 235 -11.26 -21.64 11.29
CA VAL A 235 -11.59 -22.96 10.75
C VAL A 235 -12.74 -22.89 9.77
N THR A 236 -13.80 -22.14 10.11
CA THR A 236 -14.96 -21.95 9.23
C THR A 236 -14.57 -21.27 7.92
N ILE A 237 -13.70 -20.27 7.96
CA ILE A 237 -13.16 -19.60 6.77
C ILE A 237 -12.31 -20.57 5.95
N LEU A 238 -11.34 -21.23 6.57
CA LEU A 238 -10.39 -22.10 5.89
C LEU A 238 -11.09 -23.31 5.24
N GLN A 239 -12.19 -23.81 5.84
CA GLN A 239 -13.03 -24.83 5.22
C GLN A 239 -13.74 -24.35 3.94
N GLN A 240 -13.92 -23.04 3.79
CA GLN A 240 -14.56 -22.42 2.62
C GLN A 240 -13.57 -21.99 1.53
N THR A 241 -12.25 -22.15 1.74
CA THR A 241 -11.18 -21.70 0.83
C THR A 241 -10.38 -22.88 0.23
N PRO A 242 -11.01 -23.80 -0.54
CA PRO A 242 -10.32 -24.98 -1.08
C PRO A 242 -9.23 -24.67 -2.11
N ASN A 243 -9.27 -23.49 -2.73
CA ASN A 243 -8.35 -23.07 -3.80
C ASN A 243 -7.18 -22.22 -3.32
N LEU A 244 -6.93 -22.21 -2.01
CA LEU A 244 -5.89 -21.40 -1.41
C LEU A 244 -4.50 -21.93 -1.78
N LEU A 245 -3.64 -21.05 -2.29
CA LEU A 245 -2.24 -21.32 -2.66
C LEU A 245 -1.27 -20.77 -1.62
N ARG A 246 -1.61 -19.61 -1.02
CA ARG A 246 -0.87 -18.95 0.04
C ARG A 246 -1.77 -18.64 1.21
N CYS A 247 -1.31 -18.94 2.42
CA CYS A 247 -2.02 -18.63 3.66
C CYS A 247 -1.06 -18.06 4.70
N VAL A 248 -1.46 -16.99 5.36
CA VAL A 248 -0.76 -16.41 6.51
C VAL A 248 -1.75 -16.38 7.67
N LEU A 249 -1.37 -16.96 8.81
CA LEU A 249 -2.18 -16.97 10.02
C LEU A 249 -1.35 -16.35 11.16
N LEU A 250 -1.79 -15.21 11.68
CA LEU A 250 -1.19 -14.54 12.85
C LEU A 250 -2.14 -14.67 14.04
N VAL A 251 -1.60 -15.11 15.17
CA VAL A 251 -2.37 -15.67 16.29
C VAL A 251 -2.04 -14.95 17.59
N THR A 252 -3.06 -14.51 18.34
CA THR A 252 -2.87 -13.64 19.53
C THR A 252 -3.07 -14.35 20.88
N SER A 253 -3.85 -15.43 21.00
CA SER A 253 -3.92 -16.23 22.23
C SER A 253 -4.47 -17.64 22.02
N ALA A 254 -3.68 -18.69 22.28
CA ALA A 254 -4.23 -20.04 22.26
C ALA A 254 -4.86 -20.38 23.61
N GLY A 255 -6.18 -20.24 23.67
CA GLY A 255 -7.01 -20.80 24.72
C GLY A 255 -8.34 -21.21 24.08
N GLY A 256 -8.47 -22.47 23.70
CA GLY A 256 -9.65 -22.94 22.98
C GLY A 256 -9.72 -24.45 22.81
N PRO A 257 -10.91 -24.99 22.49
CA PRO A 257 -11.06 -26.41 22.18
C PRO A 257 -10.18 -26.81 20.98
N PRO A 258 -9.81 -28.11 20.86
CA PRO A 258 -9.07 -28.59 19.70
C PRO A 258 -9.82 -28.23 18.41
N LEU A 259 -9.12 -27.56 17.50
CA LEU A 259 -9.69 -27.14 16.24
C LEU A 259 -9.98 -28.37 15.35
N PRO A 260 -11.11 -28.38 14.62
CA PRO A 260 -11.40 -29.41 13.62
C PRO A 260 -10.30 -29.52 12.57
N GLU A 261 -10.09 -30.71 12.02
CA GLU A 261 -9.17 -30.87 10.90
C GLU A 261 -9.65 -30.06 9.68
N VAL A 262 -8.72 -29.31 9.07
CA VAL A 262 -8.97 -28.53 7.86
C VAL A 262 -8.01 -28.97 6.76
N ARG A 263 -8.58 -29.32 5.60
CA ARG A 263 -7.81 -29.76 4.43
C ARG A 263 -7.68 -28.62 3.43
N LEU A 264 -6.45 -28.23 3.14
CA LEU A 264 -6.12 -27.21 2.14
C LEU A 264 -5.26 -27.85 1.05
N PRO A 265 -5.87 -28.52 0.05
CA PRO A 265 -5.19 -29.44 -0.84
C PRO A 265 -4.21 -28.76 -1.80
N LEU A 266 -4.43 -27.50 -2.14
CA LEU A 266 -3.64 -26.73 -3.10
C LEU A 266 -2.63 -25.77 -2.44
N LEU A 267 -2.57 -25.76 -1.10
CA LEU A 267 -1.75 -24.80 -0.37
C LEU A 267 -0.26 -25.12 -0.56
N GLY A 268 0.45 -24.23 -1.25
CA GLY A 268 1.89 -24.34 -1.50
C GLY A 268 2.75 -23.59 -0.48
N SER A 269 2.23 -22.50 0.07
CA SER A 269 2.93 -21.66 1.06
C SER A 269 2.06 -21.38 2.28
N LEU A 270 2.59 -21.65 3.47
CA LEU A 270 1.94 -21.39 4.75
C LEU A 270 2.88 -20.60 5.66
N THR A 271 2.40 -19.48 6.20
CA THR A 271 3.06 -18.72 7.26
C THR A 271 2.21 -18.79 8.52
N LEU A 272 2.82 -19.13 9.65
CA LEU A 272 2.20 -19.17 10.98
C LEU A 272 3.01 -18.27 11.91
N GLY A 273 2.41 -17.20 12.40
CA GLY A 273 3.04 -16.25 13.32
C GLY A 273 2.24 -16.08 14.60
N THR A 274 2.86 -15.51 15.62
CA THR A 274 2.19 -15.13 16.86
C THR A 274 2.86 -13.90 17.45
N GLU A 275 2.05 -12.94 17.94
CA GLU A 275 2.53 -11.66 18.49
C GLU A 275 2.69 -11.69 20.03
N LEU A 276 2.25 -12.77 20.70
CA LEU A 276 2.26 -12.86 22.17
C LEU A 276 2.83 -14.21 22.61
N GLU A 277 3.45 -14.24 23.79
CA GLU A 277 3.95 -15.46 24.43
C GLU A 277 2.80 -16.48 24.59
N MET A 278 2.74 -17.44 23.66
CA MET A 278 1.71 -18.47 23.65
C MET A 278 1.93 -19.42 24.83
N THR A 279 0.90 -19.65 25.64
CA THR A 279 0.94 -20.60 26.75
C THR A 279 0.37 -21.97 26.42
N GLU A 280 -0.40 -22.12 25.33
CA GLU A 280 -0.93 -23.43 24.93
C GLU A 280 -0.79 -23.71 23.43
N GLU A 281 -0.19 -24.84 23.13
CA GLU A 281 -0.05 -25.44 21.81
C GLU A 281 -1.44 -25.81 21.27
N ARG A 282 -1.74 -25.67 19.96
CA ARG A 282 -2.66 -26.59 19.22
C ARG A 282 -3.02 -26.23 17.78
N MET A 283 -2.87 -24.97 17.31
CA MET A 283 -3.42 -24.61 15.98
C MET A 283 -2.73 -25.35 14.82
N PHE A 284 -1.41 -25.58 14.97
CA PHE A 284 -0.57 -26.28 13.99
C PHE A 284 -1.02 -27.71 13.66
N PHE A 285 -1.73 -28.39 14.57
CA PHE A 285 -2.00 -29.83 14.44
C PHE A 285 -3.25 -30.19 13.64
N SER A 286 -4.09 -29.22 13.32
CA SER A 286 -5.38 -29.49 12.64
C SER A 286 -5.31 -29.32 11.11
N LEU A 287 -4.25 -28.71 10.58
CA LEU A 287 -4.13 -28.49 9.14
C LEU A 287 -3.57 -29.72 8.41
N ILE A 288 -4.16 -30.03 7.26
CA ILE A 288 -3.72 -31.06 6.31
C ILE A 288 -3.46 -30.39 4.96
N THR A 289 -2.18 -30.26 4.59
CA THR A 289 -1.71 -29.43 3.46
C THR A 289 -0.78 -30.24 2.54
N PRO A 290 -1.30 -31.18 1.72
CA PRO A 290 -0.48 -32.13 0.98
C PRO A 290 0.40 -31.50 -0.11
N ALA A 291 0.02 -30.36 -0.67
CA ALA A 291 0.81 -29.65 -1.68
C ALA A 291 1.87 -28.69 -1.10
N LEU A 292 2.00 -28.62 0.23
CA LEU A 292 2.85 -27.63 0.89
C LEU A 292 4.33 -27.87 0.57
N HIS A 293 5.00 -26.82 0.07
CA HIS A 293 6.42 -26.82 -0.24
C HIS A 293 7.20 -25.74 0.53
N THR A 294 6.52 -24.70 1.02
CA THR A 294 7.11 -23.62 1.81
C THR A 294 6.36 -23.48 3.13
N LEU A 295 7.06 -23.64 4.25
CA LEU A 295 6.53 -23.40 5.60
C LEU A 295 7.36 -22.31 6.28
N ARG A 296 6.70 -21.26 6.76
CA ARG A 296 7.25 -20.28 7.69
C ARG A 296 6.48 -20.40 9.00
N VAL A 297 7.17 -20.54 10.12
CA VAL A 297 6.51 -20.75 11.41
C VAL A 297 7.28 -20.07 12.53
N SER A 298 6.59 -19.33 13.38
CA SER A 298 7.14 -18.80 14.63
C SER A 298 7.51 -19.96 15.55
N GLU A 299 8.70 -19.92 16.14
CA GLU A 299 9.18 -20.94 17.06
C GLU A 299 8.22 -21.16 18.24
N GLN A 300 7.54 -20.10 18.67
CA GLN A 300 6.53 -20.13 19.73
C GLN A 300 5.30 -20.98 19.36
N CYS A 301 4.98 -21.13 18.07
CA CYS A 301 3.87 -21.97 17.62
C CYS A 301 4.18 -23.48 17.66
N LEU A 302 5.44 -23.86 17.87
CA LEU A 302 5.91 -25.25 17.76
C LEU A 302 5.92 -26.01 19.10
N GLY A 303 5.71 -25.32 20.22
CA GLY A 303 5.59 -25.93 21.55
C GLY A 303 6.90 -26.38 22.19
N GLU A 304 6.82 -27.28 23.17
CA GLU A 304 7.97 -27.77 23.92
C GLU A 304 8.96 -28.58 23.05
N ASP A 305 8.44 -29.42 22.14
CA ASP A 305 9.21 -30.19 21.15
C ASP A 305 8.89 -29.78 19.70
N PRO A 306 9.58 -28.76 19.16
CA PRO A 306 9.39 -28.29 17.81
C PRO A 306 9.68 -29.31 16.72
N VAL A 307 10.63 -30.21 16.96
CA VAL A 307 11.07 -31.19 15.97
C VAL A 307 10.03 -32.27 15.82
N GLU A 308 9.50 -32.78 16.94
CA GLU A 308 8.39 -33.74 16.93
C GLU A 308 7.14 -33.11 16.31
N SER A 309 6.81 -31.88 16.70
CA SER A 309 5.69 -31.11 16.13
C SER A 309 5.77 -31.04 14.61
N LEU A 310 6.89 -30.57 14.06
CA LEU A 310 7.13 -30.47 12.62
C LEU A 310 7.08 -31.85 11.93
N SER A 311 7.69 -32.87 12.53
CA SER A 311 7.71 -34.24 11.98
C SER A 311 6.30 -34.85 11.91
N SER A 312 5.50 -34.64 12.96
CA SER A 312 4.09 -35.06 13.04
C SER A 312 3.25 -34.35 11.97
N PHE A 313 3.46 -33.04 11.78
CA PHE A 313 2.78 -32.27 10.74
C PHE A 313 3.14 -32.73 9.32
N ILE A 314 4.43 -32.92 9.02
CA ILE A 314 4.88 -33.39 7.70
C ILE A 314 4.30 -34.77 7.42
N SER A 315 4.32 -35.66 8.40
CA SER A 315 3.79 -37.02 8.28
C SER A 315 2.28 -37.02 8.07
N ARG A 316 1.53 -36.22 8.84
CA ARG A 316 0.06 -36.10 8.73
C ARG A 316 -0.38 -35.47 7.42
N SER A 317 0.29 -34.42 6.97
CA SER A 317 -0.01 -33.74 5.71
C SER A 317 0.48 -34.50 4.49
N ALA A 318 1.44 -35.42 4.67
CA ALA A 318 2.15 -36.12 3.59
C ALA A 318 2.76 -35.14 2.56
N CYS A 319 3.18 -33.96 3.02
CA CYS A 319 3.70 -32.89 2.18
C CYS A 319 5.21 -33.05 1.92
N ARG A 320 5.72 -32.32 0.91
CA ARG A 320 7.14 -32.29 0.55
C ARG A 320 7.68 -30.87 0.68
N LEU A 321 8.12 -30.54 1.89
CA LEU A 321 8.70 -29.23 2.18
C LEU A 321 10.07 -29.07 1.52
N ASN A 322 10.20 -28.03 0.70
CA ASN A 322 11.46 -27.60 0.10
C ASN A 322 12.13 -26.51 0.94
N LYS A 323 11.32 -25.64 1.56
CA LYS A 323 11.77 -24.50 2.36
C LYS A 323 11.06 -24.47 3.71
N LEU A 324 11.84 -24.42 4.78
CA LEU A 324 11.40 -24.20 6.15
C LEU A 324 12.09 -22.93 6.69
N CYS A 325 11.30 -21.96 7.15
CA CYS A 325 11.80 -20.79 7.83
C CYS A 325 11.26 -20.76 9.26
N ILE A 326 12.15 -20.77 10.25
CA ILE A 326 11.80 -20.55 11.65
C ILE A 326 11.88 -19.05 11.93
N ILE A 327 10.78 -18.47 12.37
CA ILE A 327 10.71 -17.07 12.78
C ILE A 327 10.94 -17.05 14.29
N HIS A 328 11.88 -16.23 14.76
CA HIS A 328 12.17 -16.09 16.19
C HIS A 328 12.11 -14.63 16.61
N HIS A 329 11.74 -14.42 17.88
CA HIS A 329 11.77 -13.10 18.50
C HIS A 329 13.23 -12.67 18.76
N GLU A 330 13.54 -11.37 18.64
CA GLU A 330 14.92 -10.85 18.77
C GLU A 330 15.54 -11.15 20.14
N ASP A 331 14.72 -11.18 21.19
CA ASP A 331 15.14 -11.44 22.57
C ASP A 331 15.09 -12.94 22.99
N GLY A 332 14.63 -13.82 22.09
CA GLY A 332 14.45 -15.24 22.38
C GLY A 332 15.70 -16.10 22.09
N PRO A 333 15.98 -17.15 22.88
CA PRO A 333 17.05 -18.09 22.53
C PRO A 333 16.64 -18.92 21.31
N LEU A 334 17.26 -18.61 20.17
CA LEU A 334 17.19 -19.45 18.97
C LEU A 334 17.62 -20.89 19.29
N ARG A 335 16.73 -21.88 19.11
CA ARG A 335 17.18 -23.28 19.07
C ARG A 335 18.10 -23.46 17.86
N SER A 336 19.14 -24.29 18.02
CA SER A 336 20.16 -24.47 16.98
C SER A 336 19.53 -24.94 15.67
N LEU A 337 19.79 -24.20 14.58
CA LEU A 337 19.40 -24.59 13.22
C LEU A 337 19.91 -26.00 12.85
N GLU A 338 21.04 -26.42 13.42
CA GLU A 338 21.61 -27.74 13.23
C GLU A 338 20.67 -28.84 13.75
N GLN A 339 19.90 -28.58 14.80
CA GLN A 339 18.92 -29.54 15.35
C GLN A 339 17.81 -29.80 14.34
N TYR A 340 17.28 -28.76 13.70
CA TYR A 340 16.26 -28.89 12.66
C TYR A 340 16.81 -29.56 11.40
N GLN A 341 18.04 -29.21 10.99
CA GLN A 341 18.69 -29.83 9.83
C GLN A 341 18.99 -31.31 10.05
N PHE A 342 19.44 -31.68 11.25
CA PHE A 342 19.72 -33.07 11.60
C PHE A 342 18.43 -33.91 11.65
N ALA A 343 17.36 -33.36 12.24
CA ALA A 343 16.11 -34.09 12.41
C ALA A 343 15.21 -34.12 11.16
N LEU A 344 15.32 -33.13 10.28
CA LEU A 344 14.51 -32.99 9.06
C LEU A 344 15.39 -32.97 7.80
N PRO A 345 16.15 -34.03 7.51
CA PRO A 345 17.14 -34.05 6.42
C PRO A 345 16.51 -34.00 5.02
N THR A 346 15.19 -34.20 4.92
CA THR A 346 14.45 -34.15 3.65
C THR A 346 14.21 -32.73 3.15
N ILE A 347 14.36 -31.72 4.01
CA ILE A 347 14.12 -30.31 3.68
C ILE A 347 15.41 -29.70 3.14
N SER A 348 15.37 -29.19 1.91
CA SER A 348 16.58 -28.70 1.22
C SER A 348 17.07 -27.36 1.75
N ASN A 349 16.17 -26.51 2.25
CA ASN A 349 16.50 -25.17 2.71
C ASN A 349 15.83 -24.89 4.07
N ILE A 350 16.64 -24.87 5.13
CA ILE A 350 16.20 -24.51 6.48
C ILE A 350 16.93 -23.23 6.86
N SER A 351 16.17 -22.19 7.19
CA SER A 351 16.67 -20.89 7.63
C SER A 351 15.98 -20.43 8.91
N ALA A 352 16.64 -19.58 9.69
CA ALA A 352 16.02 -18.82 10.77
C ALA A 352 16.06 -17.32 10.43
N ARG A 353 15.03 -16.59 10.81
CA ARG A 353 14.95 -15.13 10.66
C ARG A 353 14.35 -14.48 11.90
N SER A 354 14.82 -13.28 12.19
CA SER A 354 14.16 -12.37 13.13
C SER A 354 12.78 -12.01 12.60
N GLU A 355 11.84 -11.74 13.50
CA GLU A 355 10.51 -11.22 13.19
C GLU A 355 10.58 -9.90 12.40
N SER A 356 11.53 -9.01 12.72
CA SER A 356 11.78 -7.75 12.00
C SER A 356 12.23 -7.93 10.54
N ASP A 357 12.94 -9.04 10.25
CA ASP A 357 13.37 -9.40 8.89
C ASP A 357 12.29 -10.16 8.09
N ALA A 358 11.23 -10.64 8.76
CA ALA A 358 10.16 -11.43 8.13
C ALA A 358 9.09 -10.53 7.49
N GLU A 359 8.78 -9.38 8.10
CA GLU A 359 7.77 -8.42 7.62
C GLU A 359 8.12 -7.84 6.24
N THR A 360 9.41 -7.65 5.95
CA THR A 360 9.91 -7.05 4.70
C THR A 360 9.79 -7.96 3.47
N ASP A 361 9.65 -9.28 3.63
CA ASP A 361 9.62 -10.27 2.53
C ASP A 361 8.18 -10.71 2.16
N ASP A 362 7.19 -10.45 3.02
CA ASP A 362 5.78 -10.78 2.76
C ASP A 362 4.98 -9.63 2.12
N GLY A 363 5.64 -8.52 1.78
CA GLY A 363 4.97 -7.35 1.22
C GLY A 363 4.10 -6.61 2.23
N MET A 364 4.24 -6.93 3.53
CA MET A 364 3.70 -6.15 4.65
C MET A 364 4.60 -4.92 4.86
N SER A 365 4.60 -4.01 3.89
CA SER A 365 5.06 -2.65 4.17
C SER A 365 3.95 -1.97 4.95
N HIS A 366 4.03 -2.01 6.29
CA HIS A 366 3.36 -1.02 7.13
C HIS A 366 4.00 0.33 6.83
N GLY A 367 3.37 1.09 5.94
CA GLY A 367 3.76 2.43 5.52
C GLY A 367 2.59 3.40 5.63
#